data_AF-A0A3D8VMB9-F1
#
_entry.id   AF-A0A3D8VMB9-F1
#
_cell.length_a   1.000
_cell.length_b   1.000
_cell.length_c   1.000
_cell.angle_alpha   90.00
_cell.angle_beta   90.00
_cell.angle_gamma   90.00
#
_symmetry.space_group_name_H-M   'P 1'
#
loop_
_entity.id
_entity.type
_entity.pdbx_description
1 polymer ?
#
loop_
_entity_poly.entity_id
_entity_poly.type
_entity_poly.pdbx_seq_one_letter_code
_entity_poly.pdbx_strand_id
1 'polypeptide(L)' 'MIDNAGRRAIDLTSGGNGYLLQKGQMKEVEWKNVDGRLLPYKDGSPLAFTPGKTWVNIIPGNAAVESE' A
#
# COMPACT_ATOMS: atom_id res chain seq x y z
N MET A 1 -8.26 11.04 15.84
CA MET A 1 -9.57 11.51 15.32
C MET A 1 -9.36 12.89 14.73
N ILE A 2 -10.02 13.21 13.62
CA ILE A 2 -9.87 14.54 12.97
C ILE A 2 -10.94 15.54 13.39
N ASP A 3 -11.92 15.09 14.17
CA ASP A 3 -13.01 15.89 14.72
C ASP A 3 -13.70 15.14 15.87
N ASN A 4 -14.71 15.79 16.43
CA ASN A 4 -15.55 15.28 17.51
C ASN A 4 -16.67 14.34 17.03
N ALA A 5 -16.80 14.10 15.72
CA ALA A 5 -17.80 13.20 15.14
C ALA A 5 -17.26 11.77 14.93
N GLY A 6 -15.99 11.52 15.27
CA GLY A 6 -15.39 10.19 15.18
C GLY A 6 -14.81 9.84 13.80
N ARG A 7 -14.70 10.81 12.88
CA ARG A 7 -14.13 10.54 11.55
C ARG A 7 -12.62 10.24 11.67
N ARG A 8 -12.14 9.36 10.79
CA ARG A 8 -10.73 8.99 10.66
C ARG A 8 -10.18 9.58 9.37
N ALA A 9 -8.99 10.17 9.44
CA ALA A 9 -8.19 10.45 8.27
C ALA A 9 -7.28 9.26 7.98
N ILE A 10 -6.97 9.08 6.70
CA ILE A 10 -5.99 8.12 6.21
C ILE A 10 -4.84 8.94 5.65
N ASP A 11 -3.64 8.73 6.17
CA ASP A 11 -2.44 9.33 5.60
C ASP A 11 -2.02 8.55 4.36
N LEU A 12 -2.14 9.19 3.20
CA LEU A 12 -1.74 8.65 1.91
C LEU A 12 -0.47 9.29 1.37
N THR A 13 0.26 10.04 2.19
CA THR A 13 1.40 10.87 1.77
C THR A 13 2.72 10.44 2.37
N SER A 14 2.73 9.98 3.62
CA SER A 14 3.96 9.62 4.33
C SER A 14 4.64 8.34 3.82
N GLY A 15 3.94 7.54 3.00
CA GLY A 15 4.43 6.22 2.60
C GLY A 15 4.28 5.18 3.71
N GLY A 16 4.90 4.03 3.52
CA GLY A 16 4.96 2.97 4.53
C GLY A 16 5.24 1.60 3.95
N ASN A 17 5.08 0.58 4.78
CA ASN A 17 5.24 -0.81 4.36
C ASN A 17 3.97 -1.32 3.67
N GLY A 18 4.14 -2.33 2.81
CA GLY A 18 3.02 -2.99 2.16
C GLY A 18 3.43 -4.31 1.50
N TYR A 19 2.46 -4.91 0.82
CA TYR A 19 2.62 -6.16 0.11
C TYR A 19 2.22 -6.00 -1.36
N LEU A 20 3.04 -6.52 -2.26
CA LEU A 20 2.74 -6.60 -3.68
C LEU A 20 2.49 -8.06 -4.06
N LEU A 21 1.23 -8.38 -4.39
CA LEU A 21 0.79 -9.71 -4.79
C LEU A 21 0.67 -9.78 -6.32
N GLN A 22 1.55 -10.55 -6.96
CA GLN A 22 1.57 -10.72 -8.41
C GLN A 22 2.10 -12.10 -8.78
N LYS A 23 1.57 -12.69 -9.85
CA LYS A 23 2.02 -14.01 -10.37
C LYS A 23 2.05 -15.10 -9.29
N GLY A 24 1.09 -15.09 -8.37
CA GLY A 24 1.00 -16.04 -7.26
C GLY A 24 2.07 -15.86 -6.16
N GLN A 25 2.79 -14.74 -6.13
CA GLN A 25 3.82 -14.45 -5.13
C GLN A 25 3.49 -13.17 -4.36
N MET A 26 3.71 -13.22 -3.04
CA MET A 26 3.67 -12.05 -2.17
C MET A 26 5.09 -11.50 -2.00
N LYS A 27 5.25 -10.18 -2.18
CA LYS A 27 6.51 -9.48 -1.93
C LYS A 27 6.29 -8.37 -0.91
N GLU A 28 7.13 -8.31 0.10
CA GLU A 28 7.24 -7.13 0.96
C GLU A 28 7.85 -5.99 0.17
N VAL A 29 7.21 -4.82 0.28
CA VAL A 29 7.58 -3.60 -0.43
C VAL A 29 7.37 -2.40 0.49
N GLU A 30 8.02 -1.29 0.17
CA GLU A 30 7.58 0.02 0.64
C GLU A 30 6.59 0.60 -0.38
N TRP A 31 5.71 1.50 0.03
CA TRP A 31 4.92 2.31 -0.91
C TRP A 31 5.22 3.79 -0.72
N LYS A 32 5.13 4.54 -1.81
CA LYS A 32 5.30 5.99 -1.82
C LYS A 32 4.15 6.63 -2.60
N ASN A 33 3.75 7.82 -2.18
CA ASN A 33 2.88 8.67 -2.99
C ASN A 33 3.74 9.43 -4.00
N VAL A 34 3.51 9.16 -5.29
CA VAL A 34 4.13 9.88 -6.40
C VAL A 34 3.00 10.50 -7.21
N ASP A 35 2.88 11.82 -7.15
CA ASP A 35 1.86 12.60 -7.86
C ASP A 35 0.42 12.07 -7.65
N GLY A 36 0.08 11.76 -6.40
CA GLY A 36 -1.24 11.24 -6.01
C GLY A 36 -1.41 9.73 -6.22
N ARG A 37 -0.37 9.01 -6.64
CA ARG A 37 -0.42 7.56 -6.89
C ARG A 37 0.39 6.79 -5.86
N LEU A 38 -0.20 5.75 -5.30
CA LEU A 38 0.47 4.83 -4.38
C LEU A 38 1.25 3.80 -5.20
N LEU A 39 2.57 3.94 -5.23
CA LEU A 39 3.45 3.07 -6.02
C LEU A 39 4.34 2.22 -5.10
N PRO A 40 4.52 0.92 -5.40
CA PRO A 40 5.42 0.06 -4.65
C PRO A 40 6.89 0.34 -5.02
N TYR A 41 7.76 0.26 -4.02
CA TYR A 41 9.20 0.43 -4.10
C TYR A 41 9.89 -0.72 -3.38
N LYS A 42 11.10 -1.05 -3.84
CA LYS A 42 12.03 -1.94 -3.13
C LYS A 42 13.44 -1.42 -3.33
N ASP A 43 14.19 -1.31 -2.24
CA ASP A 43 15.58 -0.83 -2.23
C ASP A 43 15.73 0.53 -2.96
N GLY A 44 14.79 1.44 -2.71
CA GLY A 44 14.76 2.78 -3.31
C GLY A 44 14.28 2.85 -4.76
N SER A 45 14.05 1.71 -5.43
CA SER A 45 13.61 1.66 -6.83
C SER A 45 12.12 1.31 -6.97
N PRO A 46 11.38 1.92 -7.91
CA PRO A 46 9.97 1.59 -8.13
C PRO A 46 9.83 0.19 -8.73
N LEU A 47 8.81 -0.54 -8.29
CA LEU A 47 8.45 -1.84 -8.85
C LEU A 47 7.33 -1.67 -9.90
N ALA A 48 7.48 -2.37 -11.03
CA ALA A 48 6.47 -2.36 -12.08
C ALA A 48 5.25 -3.20 -11.71
N PHE A 49 4.08 -2.77 -12.18
CA PHE A 49 2.89 -3.61 -12.19
C PHE A 49 2.92 -4.59 -13.37
N THR A 50 2.32 -5.77 -13.19
CA THR A 50 2.07 -6.68 -14.31
C THR A 50 0.95 -6.13 -15.21
N PRO A 51 0.98 -6.41 -16.53
CA PRO A 51 -0.13 -6.04 -17.41
C PRO A 51 -1.46 -6.61 -16.91
N GLY A 52 -2.49 -5.78 -16.83
CA GLY A 52 -3.83 -6.17 -16.39
C GLY A 52 -4.45 -5.21 -15.39
N LYS A 53 -5.37 -5.73 -14.58
CA LYS A 53 -6.08 -4.96 -13.55
C LYS A 53 -5.27 -4.96 -12.25
N THR A 54 -5.17 -3.81 -11.62
CA THR A 54 -4.54 -3.64 -10.30
C THR A 54 -5.61 -3.30 -9.28
N TRP A 55 -5.54 -3.94 -8.11
CA TRP A 55 -6.36 -3.64 -6.95
C TRP A 55 -5.45 -3.14 -5.82
N VAL A 56 -5.83 -2.02 -5.21
CA VAL A 56 -5.12 -1.44 -4.06
C VAL A 56 -6.03 -1.53 -2.85
N ASN A 57 -5.58 -2.24 -1.81
CA ASN A 57 -6.27 -2.34 -0.54
C ASN A 57 -5.51 -1.51 0.50
N ILE A 58 -6.21 -0.59 1.15
CA ILE A 58 -5.66 0.20 2.26
C ILE A 58 -6.23 -0.39 3.55
N ILE A 59 -5.34 -0.88 4.42
CA ILE A 59 -5.69 -1.54 5.68
C ILE A 59 -5.15 -0.74 6.88
N PRO A 60 -5.76 -0.85 8.07
CA PRO A 60 -5.17 -0.33 9.30
C PRO A 60 -3.76 -0.91 9.53
N GLY A 61 -2.83 -0.10 10.04
CA GLY A 61 -1.44 -0.56 10.27
C GLY A 61 -1.29 -1.68 11.30
N ASN A 62 -2.34 -2.00 12.06
CA ASN A 62 -2.40 -3.12 12.99
C ASN A 62 -3.19 -4.32 12.45
N ALA A 63 -3.59 -4.32 11.18
CA ALA A 63 -4.26 -5.45 10.57
C ALA A 63 -3.25 -6.56 10.25
N ALA A 64 -3.66 -7.81 10.45
CA ALA A 64 -2.91 -8.98 9.99
C ALA A 64 -3.16 -9.21 8.50
N VAL A 65 -2.11 -9.58 7.77
CA VAL A 65 -2.18 -10.09 6.39
C VAL A 65 -1.66 -11.52 6.43
N GLU A 66 -2.53 -12.47 6.10
CA GLU A 66 -2.23 -13.89 6.13
C GLU A 66 -2.14 -14.44 4.70
N SER A 67 -1.20 -15.36 4.48
CA SER A 67 -1.13 -16.18 3.28
C SER A 67 -1.26 -17.65 3.68
N GLU A 68 -2.04 -18.43 2.95
CA GLU A 68 -2.17 -19.88 3.14
C GLU A 68 -0.85 -20.64 2.94
#